data_AF-A0A2V9Z4R5-F1
#
_entry.id   AF-A0A2V9Z4R5-F1
#
_cell.length_a   1.000
_cell.length_b   1.000
_cell.length_c   1.000
_cell.angle_alpha   90.00
_cell.angle_beta   90.00
_cell.angle_gamma   90.00
#
_symmetry.space_group_name_H-M   'P 1'
#
loop_
_entity.id
_entity.type
_entity.pdbx_description
1 polymer ?
#
loop_
_entity_poly.entity_id
_entity_poly.type
_entity_poly.pdbx_seq_one_letter_code
_entity_poly.pdbx_strand_id
1 'polypeptide(L)' 'MAKMIQVRNVPDTLHRALKARAAMNGMSLSDYLLSEMREIAERPTWAELRERLKQREPVRTRLDTAAAVRAEREAR' A
#
# COMPACT_ATOMS: atom_id res chain seq x y z
N MET A 1 -9.62 -20.41 8.11
CA MET A 1 -10.71 -20.77 7.18
C MET A 1 -10.75 -19.77 6.05
N ALA A 2 -10.88 -20.22 4.81
CA ALA A 2 -11.05 -19.32 3.67
C ALA A 2 -12.40 -18.58 3.79
N LYS A 3 -12.41 -17.28 3.47
CA LYS A 3 -13.64 -16.47 3.40
C LYS A 3 -13.85 -16.02 1.96
N MET A 4 -15.07 -16.18 1.47
CA MET A 4 -15.45 -15.71 0.13
C MET A 4 -15.85 -14.24 0.20
N ILE A 5 -15.36 -13.44 -0.76
CA ILE A 5 -15.74 -12.04 -0.92
C ILE A 5 -16.36 -11.88 -2.31
N GLN A 6 -17.59 -11.34 -2.36
CA GLN A 6 -18.26 -11.02 -3.62
C GLN A 6 -18.28 -9.51 -3.83
N VAL A 7 -17.66 -9.04 -4.91
CA VAL A 7 -17.71 -7.63 -5.31
C VAL A 7 -18.87 -7.43 -6.29
N ARG A 8 -19.77 -6.48 -5.97
CA ARG A 8 -20.96 -6.17 -6.78
C ARG A 8 -20.79 -4.86 -7.53
N ASN A 9 -21.59 -4.68 -8.59
CA ASN A 9 -21.64 -3.44 -9.38
C ASN A 9 -20.29 -3.06 -10.02
N VAL A 10 -19.52 -4.05 -10.48
CA VAL A 10 -18.27 -3.81 -11.21
C VAL A 10 -18.60 -3.36 -12.64
N PRO A 11 -18.17 -2.17 -13.07
CA PRO A 11 -18.38 -1.74 -14.45
C PRO A 11 -17.72 -2.71 -15.45
N ASP A 12 -18.36 -2.96 -16.58
CA ASP A 12 -17.89 -3.94 -17.56
C ASP A 12 -16.48 -3.62 -18.08
N THR A 13 -16.18 -2.33 -18.25
CA THR A 13 -14.86 -1.83 -18.65
C THR A 13 -13.78 -2.18 -17.63
N LEU A 14 -14.06 -2.02 -16.33
CA LEU A 14 -13.14 -2.36 -15.26
C LEU A 14 -12.91 -3.87 -15.19
N HIS A 15 -13.98 -4.66 -15.29
CA HIS A 15 -13.88 -6.12 -15.29
C HIS A 15 -13.01 -6.63 -16.45
N ARG A 16 -13.19 -6.09 -17.67
CA ARG A 16 -12.37 -6.45 -18.84
C ARG A 16 -10.90 -6.08 -18.65
N ALA A 17 -10.62 -4.88 -18.13
CA ALA A 17 -9.26 -4.43 -17.87
C ALA A 17 -8.54 -5.34 -16.85
N LEU A 18 -9.23 -5.71 -15.77
CA LEU A 18 -8.69 -6.62 -14.75
C LEU A 18 -8.45 -8.02 -15.31
N LYS A 19 -9.38 -8.55 -16.11
CA LYS A 19 -9.23 -9.85 -16.75
C LYS A 19 -8.04 -9.88 -17.71
N ALA A 20 -7.83 -8.81 -18.49
CA ALA A 20 -6.67 -8.69 -19.38
C ALA A 20 -5.36 -8.67 -18.58
N ARG A 21 -5.28 -7.90 -17.49
CA ARG A 21 -4.11 -7.87 -16.61
C ARG A 21 -3.83 -9.23 -15.97
N ALA A 22 -4.86 -9.92 -15.49
CA ALA A 22 -4.72 -11.27 -14.94
C ALA A 22 -4.12 -12.23 -15.97
N ALA A 23 -4.65 -12.22 -17.20
CA ALA A 23 -4.12 -13.04 -18.30
C ALA A 23 -2.67 -12.71 -18.66
N MET A 24 -2.30 -11.42 -18.68
CA MET A 24 -0.91 -10.98 -18.91
C MET A 24 0.06 -11.47 -17.83
N ASN A 25 -0.41 -11.64 -16.59
CA ASN A 25 0.38 -12.18 -15.49
C ASN A 25 0.30 -13.72 -15.39
N GLY A 26 -0.38 -14.40 -16.32
CA GLY A 26 -0.58 -15.85 -16.29
C GLY A 26 -1.45 -16.33 -15.11
N MET A 27 -2.31 -15.45 -14.59
CA MET A 27 -3.13 -15.69 -13.40
C MET A 27 -4.62 -15.79 -13.76
N SER A 28 -5.37 -16.53 -12.94
CA SER A 28 -6.83 -16.40 -12.95
C SER A 28 -7.24 -15.01 -12.45
N LEU A 29 -8.42 -14.52 -12.84
CA LEU A 29 -8.92 -13.23 -12.35
C LEU A 29 -9.04 -13.20 -10.81
N SER A 30 -9.47 -14.32 -10.21
CA SER A 30 -9.59 -14.43 -8.76
C SER A 30 -8.23 -14.37 -8.06
N ASP A 31 -7.21 -15.05 -8.58
CA ASP A 31 -5.87 -15.04 -8.00
C ASP A 31 -5.22 -13.67 -8.15
N TYR A 32 -5.39 -13.03 -9.32
CA TYR A 32 -4.93 -11.67 -9.57
C TYR A 32 -5.59 -10.66 -8.61
N LEU A 33 -6.90 -10.74 -8.41
CA LEU A 33 -7.58 -9.87 -7.45
C LEU A 33 -7.14 -10.13 -6.02
N LEU A 34 -6.91 -11.39 -5.66
CA LEU A 34 -6.45 -11.74 -4.32
C LEU A 34 -5.04 -11.21 -4.04
N SER A 35 -4.13 -11.22 -5.03
CA SER A 35 -2.80 -10.62 -4.88
C SER A 35 -2.87 -9.11 -4.68
N GLU A 36 -3.68 -8.42 -5.47
CA GLU A 36 -3.89 -6.97 -5.34
C GLU A 36 -4.50 -6.62 -3.97
N MET A 37 -5.49 -7.39 -3.50
CA MET A 37 -6.10 -7.20 -2.18
C MET A 37 -5.09 -7.44 -1.04
N ARG A 38 -4.16 -8.38 -1.21
CA ARG A 38 -3.09 -8.62 -0.25
C ARG A 38 -2.14 -7.43 -0.17
N GLU A 39 -1.70 -6.89 -1.30
CA GLU A 39 -0.83 -5.71 -1.31
C GLU A 39 -1.49 -4.51 -0.61
N ILE A 40 -2.80 -4.32 -0.82
CA ILE A 40 -3.56 -3.27 -0.15
C ILE A 40 -3.61 -3.51 1.36
N ALA A 41 -3.83 -4.75 1.80
CA ALA A 41 -3.92 -5.09 3.22
C ALA A 41 -2.57 -5.05 3.96
N GLU A 42 -1.46 -5.31 3.26
CA GLU A 42 -0.12 -5.27 3.85
C GLU A 42 0.37 -3.84 4.10
N ARG A 43 -0.13 -2.86 3.34
CA ARG A 43 0.22 -1.45 3.52
C ARG A 43 -0.62 -0.83 4.65
N PRO A 44 -0.01 -0.40 5.76
CA PRO A 44 -0.75 0.27 6.82
C PRO A 44 -1.31 1.59 6.30
N THR A 45 -2.53 1.91 6.73
CA THR A 45 -3.09 3.25 6.55
C THR A 45 -2.25 4.28 7.31
N TRP A 46 -2.36 5.56 6.93
CA TRP A 46 -1.68 6.64 7.65
C TRP A 46 -2.04 6.71 9.14
N ALA A 47 -3.29 6.38 9.49
CA ALA A 47 -3.74 6.35 10.87
C ALA A 47 -3.03 5.23 11.65
N GLU A 48 -3.01 4.01 11.09
CA GLU A 48 -2.32 2.86 11.70
C GLU A 48 -0.81 3.09 11.79
N LEU A 49 -0.20 3.68 10.76
CA LEU A 49 1.21 4.00 10.78
C LEU A 49 1.56 5.00 11.88
N ARG A 50 0.76 6.07 12.04
CA ARG A 50 0.96 7.04 13.13
C ARG A 50 0.85 6.39 14.50
N GLU A 51 -0.14 5.51 14.68
CA GLU A 51 -0.30 4.81 15.95
C GLU A 51 0.90 3.89 16.22
N ARG A 52 1.35 3.14 15.21
CA ARG A 52 2.59 2.34 15.30
C ARG A 52 3.82 3.19 15.63
N LEU A 53 3.92 4.42 15.13
CA LEU A 53 5.04 5.32 15.42
C LEU A 53 5.01 5.85 16.86
N LYS A 54 3.83 6.17 17.40
CA LYS A 54 3.70 6.63 18.80
C LYS A 54 4.14 5.58 19.80
N GLN A 55 3.96 4.29 19.48
CA GLN A 55 4.34 3.17 20.35
C GLN A 55 5.85 2.84 20.30
N ARG A 56 6.61 3.45 19.38
CA ARG A 56 8.06 3.20 19.25
C ARG A 56 8.85 4.13 20.15
N GLU A 57 9.95 3.61 20.70
CA GLU A 57 10.89 4.42 21.46
C GLU A 57 11.51 5.49 20.55
N PRO A 58 11.49 6.78 20.95
CA PRO A 58 12.10 7.85 20.17
C PRO A 58 13.60 7.63 20.02
N VAL A 59 14.09 7.63 18.77
CA VAL A 59 15.53 7.57 18.50
C VAL A 59 16.13 8.95 18.80
N ARG A 60 17.03 9.01 19.77
CA ARG A 60 17.80 10.23 20.07
C ARG A 60 18.96 10.36 19.09
N THR A 61 18.88 11.34 18.20
CA THR A 61 19.99 11.70 17.31
C THR A 61 20.79 12.86 17.89
N ARG A 62 22.10 12.87 17.65
CA ARG A 62 22.98 13.99 18.05
C ARG A 62 22.75 15.25 17.22
N LEU A 63 22.23 15.07 16.01
CA LEU A 63 21.93 16.13 15.05
C LEU A 63 20.41 16.22 14.87
N ASP A 64 19.91 17.44 14.79
CA ASP A 64 18.55 17.69 14.30
C ASP A 64 18.51 17.37 12.80
N THR A 65 17.86 16.25 12.48
CA THR A 65 17.73 15.78 11.11
C THR A 65 16.89 16.72 10.25
N ALA A 66 15.89 17.39 10.83
CA ALA A 66 15.05 18.35 10.10
C ALA A 66 15.82 19.64 9.80
N ALA A 67 16.71 20.08 10.69
CA ALA A 67 17.62 21.18 10.40
C ALA A 67 18.64 20.81 9.31
N ALA A 68 19.24 19.62 9.37
CA ALA A 68 20.21 19.16 8.38
C ALA A 68 19.62 19.06 6.95
N VAL A 69 18.40 18.52 6.82
CA VAL A 69 17.71 18.44 5.51
C VAL A 69 17.35 19.83 4.97
N ARG A 70 16.95 20.77 5.84
CA ARG A 70 16.66 22.16 5.41
C ARG A 70 17.92 22.85 4.89
N ALA A 71 19.04 22.72 5.60
CA ALA A 71 20.30 23.30 5.18
C ALA A 71 20.77 22.78 3.81
N GLU A 72 20.60 21.49 3.50
CA GLU A 72 20.93 20.94 2.17
C GLU A 72 20.02 21.50 1.08
N ARG A 73 18.71 21.60 1.33
CA ARG A 73 17.75 22.14 0.35
C ARG A 73 17.98 23.61 0.05
N GLU A 74 18.35 24.40 1.05
CA GLU A 74 18.65 25.83 0.90
C GLU A 74 19.99 26.07 0.18
N ALA A 75 20.88 25.07 0.15
CA ALA A 75 22.16 25.14 -0.55
C ALA A 75 22.09 24.75 -2.04
N ARG A 76 20.93 24.29 -2.54
CA ARG A 76 20.66 24.01 -3.97
C ARG A 76 20.06 25.23 -4.67
#